data_AF-A0A9X2UJA1-F1
#
_entry.id   AF-A0A9X2UJA1-F1
#
_cell.length_a   1.000
_cell.length_b   1.000
_cell.length_c   1.000
_cell.angle_alpha   90.00
_cell.angle_beta   90.00
_cell.angle_gamma   90.00
#
_symmetry.space_group_name_H-M   'P 1'
#
loop_
_entity.id
_entity.type
_entity.pdbx_description
1 polymer ?
#
loop_
_entity_poly.entity_id
_entity_poly.type
_entity_poly.pdbx_seq_one_letter_code
_entity_poly.pdbx_strand_id
1 'polypeptide(L)'
;MSRYRDVVDWINEHRTVALDLVRVYLGIGLFVRGVLFAYESQGVGALVDLSAFSFASAALAHYVTFAHLVGGLLLAAGLLTRLAALVQIPILAGAVFLVHLEQGLLSANQSLEFSALVFVLLLIVFVFGPGEWSADRYVFEREPELQDKAPELWWRDEDFERKPGPEPTENGGGVAVASASATSTKEVLAERVDEEPCACGHDLTHPRVAVEPQYGWSAGFFFMLGVSAPLREVVFYCEECGTVMKRTRDPEVLRRYRWHTS
;
A
#
# COMPACT_ATOMS: atom_id res chain seq x y z
N MET A 1 35.02 -29.84 -0.94
CA MET A 1 34.20 -28.94 -1.78
C MET A 1 32.70 -29.29 -1.79
N SER A 2 32.26 -30.55 -1.71
CA SER A 2 30.81 -30.85 -1.67
C SER A 2 30.12 -30.26 -0.44
N ARG A 3 30.64 -30.52 0.77
CA ARG A 3 30.07 -29.98 2.03
C ARG A 3 29.83 -28.47 2.06
N TYR A 4 30.65 -27.68 1.37
CA TYR A 4 30.42 -26.22 1.28
C TYR A 4 29.22 -25.90 0.38
N ARG A 5 29.11 -26.56 -0.77
CA ARG A 5 27.96 -26.43 -1.67
C ARG A 5 26.69 -26.91 -1.00
N ASP A 6 26.75 -28.07 -0.34
CA ASP A 6 25.61 -28.65 0.38
C ASP A 6 25.06 -27.69 1.45
N VAL A 7 25.93 -26.99 2.18
CA VAL A 7 25.54 -25.97 3.17
C VAL A 7 24.97 -24.71 2.51
N VAL A 8 25.58 -24.22 1.43
CA VAL A 8 25.11 -23.03 0.72
C VAL A 8 23.75 -23.28 0.07
N ASP A 9 23.56 -24.47 -0.51
CA ASP A 9 22.29 -24.88 -1.12
C ASP A 9 21.20 -24.99 -0.05
N TRP A 10 21.52 -25.58 1.11
CA TRP A 10 20.61 -25.63 2.26
C TRP A 10 20.22 -24.24 2.77
N ILE A 11 21.18 -23.30 2.91
CA ILE A 11 20.90 -21.92 3.31
C ILE A 11 20.00 -21.21 2.30
N ASN A 12 20.24 -21.42 1.00
CA ASN A 12 19.42 -20.83 -0.05
C ASN A 12 17.97 -21.32 -0.01
N GLU A 13 17.77 -22.59 0.31
CA GLU A 13 16.44 -23.18 0.46
C GLU A 13 15.72 -22.69 1.74
N HIS A 14 16.45 -22.35 2.80
CA HIS A 14 15.91 -21.94 4.10
C HIS A 14 16.05 -20.43 4.41
N ARG A 15 16.22 -19.57 3.39
CA ARG A 15 16.41 -18.12 3.58
C ARG A 15 15.28 -17.47 4.39
N THR A 16 14.05 -17.91 4.16
CA THR A 16 12.85 -17.40 4.85
C THR A 16 12.86 -17.78 6.33
N VAL A 17 13.21 -19.02 6.65
CA VAL A 17 13.38 -19.51 8.02
C VAL A 17 14.48 -18.74 8.76
N ALA A 18 15.58 -18.42 8.07
CA ALA A 18 16.66 -17.62 8.66
C ALA A 18 16.17 -16.20 9.03
N LEU A 19 15.36 -15.57 8.18
CA LEU A 19 14.75 -14.27 8.49
C LEU A 19 13.76 -14.36 9.65
N ASP A 20 12.96 -15.42 9.73
CA ASP A 20 12.03 -15.66 10.83
C ASP A 20 12.77 -15.85 12.17
N LEU A 21 13.89 -16.58 12.18
CA LEU A 21 14.74 -16.74 13.37
C LEU A 21 15.32 -15.40 13.84
N VAL A 22 15.82 -14.59 12.90
CA VAL A 22 16.34 -13.24 13.20
C VAL A 22 15.22 -12.36 13.77
N ARG A 23 14.02 -12.40 13.17
CA ARG A 23 12.84 -11.67 13.63
C ARG A 23 12.46 -12.05 15.07
N VAL A 24 12.38 -13.35 15.37
CA VAL A 24 12.06 -13.86 16.70
C VAL A 24 13.11 -13.42 17.73
N TYR A 25 14.38 -13.56 17.39
CA TYR A 25 15.48 -13.12 18.25
C TYR A 25 15.41 -11.62 18.56
N LEU A 26 15.20 -10.78 17.55
CA LEU A 26 15.04 -9.34 17.72
C LEU A 26 13.82 -8.99 18.57
N GLY A 27 12.68 -9.63 18.30
CA GLY A 27 11.44 -9.39 19.04
C GLY A 27 11.58 -9.71 20.52
N ILE A 28 12.17 -10.86 20.86
CA ILE A 28 12.47 -11.25 22.25
C ILE A 28 13.46 -10.26 22.89
N GLY A 29 14.54 -9.89 22.17
CA GLY A 29 15.54 -8.94 22.67
C GLY A 29 14.94 -7.56 22.98
N LEU A 30 14.08 -7.04 22.11
CA LEU A 30 13.38 -5.77 22.29
C LEU A 30 12.36 -5.85 23.43
N PHE A 31 11.64 -6.97 23.56
CA PHE A 31 10.73 -7.21 24.68
C PHE A 31 11.46 -7.18 26.02
N VAL A 32 12.56 -7.94 26.15
CA VAL A 32 13.40 -7.93 27.36
C VAL A 32 13.92 -6.53 27.65
N ARG A 33 14.30 -5.77 26.62
CA ARG A 33 14.70 -4.36 26.81
C ARG A 33 13.57 -3.48 27.33
N GLY A 34 12.35 -3.66 26.85
CA GLY A 34 11.17 -2.99 27.38
C GLY A 34 10.94 -3.30 28.85
N VAL A 35 11.07 -4.57 29.26
CA VAL A 35 10.95 -5.00 30.66
C VAL A 35 12.01 -4.34 31.53
N LEU A 36 13.28 -4.36 31.10
CA LEU A 36 14.38 -3.74 31.84
C LEU A 36 14.17 -2.22 31.99
N PHE A 37 13.72 -1.55 30.94
CA PHE A 37 13.46 -0.12 30.97
C PHE A 37 12.25 0.24 31.86
N ALA A 38 11.23 -0.62 31.91
CA ALA A 38 10.09 -0.48 32.83
C ALA A 38 10.53 -0.53 34.29
N TYR A 39 11.45 -1.44 34.66
CA TYR A 39 11.98 -1.51 36.01
C TYR A 39 12.85 -0.30 36.38
N GLU A 40 13.72 0.14 35.47
CA GLU A 40 14.60 1.29 35.70
C GLU A 40 13.81 2.60 35.85
N SER A 41 12.82 2.83 34.98
CA SER A 41 11.97 4.02 35.04
C SER A 41 11.14 4.12 36.34
N GLN A 42 10.73 2.98 36.90
CA GLN A 42 10.06 2.95 38.21
C GLN A 42 11.04 3.23 39.38
N GLY A 43 12.29 2.76 39.28
CA GLY A 43 13.32 3.01 40.29
C GLY A 43 13.76 4.48 40.37
N VAL A 44 13.88 5.15 39.22
CA VAL A 44 14.25 6.57 39.14
C VAL A 44 13.11 7.49 39.60
N GLY A 45 11.85 7.13 39.30
CA GLY A 45 10.68 7.89 39.76
C GLY A 45 10.49 7.94 41.28
N ALA A 46 11.06 6.98 42.02
CA ALA A 46 11.01 6.95 43.48
C ALA A 46 12.09 7.83 44.17
N LEU A 47 13.12 8.24 43.44
CA LEU A 47 14.29 8.95 43.96
C LEU A 47 14.41 10.41 43.48
N VAL A 48 13.70 10.77 42.39
CA VAL A 48 13.80 12.10 41.76
C VAL A 48 12.62 12.97 42.14
N ASP A 49 12.93 14.17 42.65
CA ASP A 49 11.98 15.21 43.01
C ASP A 49 11.12 15.61 41.80
N LEU A 50 9.80 15.52 41.94
CA LEU A 50 8.80 15.67 40.87
C LEU A 50 8.82 17.05 40.18
N SER A 51 9.58 18.01 40.72
CA SER A 51 9.73 19.38 40.23
C SER A 51 10.61 19.51 38.98
N ALA A 52 11.51 18.55 38.72
CA ALA A 52 12.40 18.56 37.55
C ALA A 52 11.90 17.72 36.37
N PHE A 53 10.87 16.88 36.58
CA PHE A 53 10.38 15.97 35.55
C PHE A 53 9.31 16.63 34.68
N SER A 54 9.65 16.92 33.43
CA SER A 54 8.67 17.46 32.47
C SER A 54 7.64 16.38 32.10
N PHE A 55 6.39 16.79 31.85
CA PHE A 55 5.36 15.89 31.31
C PHE A 55 5.82 15.19 30.02
N ALA A 56 6.59 15.88 29.18
CA ALA A 56 7.11 15.35 27.92
C ALA A 56 8.09 14.18 28.12
N SER A 57 9.00 14.27 29.10
CA SER A 57 9.95 13.19 29.40
C SER A 57 9.24 11.95 29.96
N ALA A 58 8.22 12.15 30.79
CA ALA A 58 7.38 11.04 31.27
C ALA A 58 6.63 10.35 30.13
N ALA A 59 6.00 11.13 29.24
CA ALA A 59 5.30 10.59 28.08
C ALA A 59 6.22 9.80 27.15
N LEU A 60 7.43 10.32 26.89
CA LEU A 60 8.43 9.65 26.06
C LEU A 60 8.93 8.34 26.68
N ALA A 61 9.17 8.31 28.00
CA ALA A 61 9.56 7.09 28.69
C ALA A 61 8.47 6.00 28.61
N HIS A 62 7.20 6.36 28.81
CA HIS A 62 6.08 5.43 28.69
C HIS A 62 5.93 4.92 27.25
N TYR A 63 6.05 5.82 26.26
CA TYR A 63 6.03 5.46 24.85
C TYR A 63 7.14 4.45 24.51
N VAL A 64 8.39 4.71 24.90
CA VAL A 64 9.53 3.82 24.64
C VAL A 64 9.32 2.45 25.29
N THR A 65 8.84 2.43 26.53
CA THR A 65 8.55 1.19 27.27
C THR A 65 7.50 0.36 26.54
N PHE A 66 6.37 0.98 26.19
CA PHE A 66 5.24 0.30 25.56
C PHE A 66 5.59 -0.17 24.15
N ALA A 67 6.31 0.64 23.38
CA ALA A 67 6.81 0.29 22.06
C ALA A 67 7.73 -0.94 22.09
N HIS A 68 8.65 -1.02 23.05
CA HIS A 68 9.54 -2.18 23.20
C HIS A 68 8.81 -3.44 23.65
N LEU A 69 7.88 -3.33 24.59
CA LEU A 69 7.11 -4.47 25.08
C LEU A 69 6.15 -4.98 24.01
N VAL A 70 5.21 -4.15 23.57
CA VAL A 70 4.17 -4.57 22.63
C VAL A 70 4.75 -4.79 21.25
N GLY A 71 5.59 -3.86 20.77
CA GLY A 71 6.25 -4.00 19.47
C GLY A 71 7.21 -5.20 19.44
N GLY A 72 7.98 -5.44 20.52
CA GLY A 72 8.85 -6.63 20.62
C GLY A 72 8.06 -7.94 20.60
N LEU A 73 6.96 -8.01 21.34
CA LEU A 73 6.09 -9.19 21.36
C LEU A 73 5.43 -9.44 19.99
N LEU A 74 4.88 -8.40 19.36
CA LEU A 74 4.28 -8.48 18.02
C LEU A 74 5.31 -8.91 16.97
N LEU A 75 6.53 -8.36 17.03
CA LEU A 75 7.62 -8.74 16.13
C LEU A 75 8.03 -10.20 16.33
N ALA A 76 8.13 -10.67 17.58
CA ALA A 76 8.45 -12.07 17.88
C ALA A 76 7.36 -13.03 17.36
N ALA A 77 6.10 -12.71 17.64
CA ALA A 77 4.95 -13.48 17.17
C ALA A 77 4.78 -13.46 15.64
N GLY A 78 5.37 -12.48 14.96
CA GLY A 78 5.21 -12.30 13.52
C GLY A 78 3.86 -11.70 13.16
N LEU A 79 3.30 -10.83 14.01
CA LEU A 79 2.04 -10.13 13.79
C LEU A 79 2.28 -8.63 13.57
N LEU A 80 1.63 -8.05 12.57
CA LEU A 80 1.82 -6.68 12.07
C LEU A 80 3.31 -6.31 11.99
N THR A 81 4.14 -7.21 11.47
CA THR A 81 5.62 -7.14 11.58
C THR A 81 6.20 -5.82 11.07
N ARG A 82 5.66 -5.30 9.97
CA ARG A 82 6.07 -4.00 9.41
C ARG A 82 5.72 -2.83 10.33
N LEU A 83 4.54 -2.84 10.95
CA LEU A 83 4.13 -1.79 11.89
C LEU A 83 4.93 -1.88 13.20
N ALA A 84 5.13 -3.10 13.72
CA ALA A 84 5.94 -3.34 14.91
C ALA A 84 7.39 -2.85 14.70
N ALA A 85 7.99 -3.15 13.55
CA ALA A 85 9.31 -2.65 13.20
C ALA A 85 9.31 -1.11 13.01
N LEU A 86 8.30 -0.55 12.34
CA LEU A 86 8.20 0.89 12.11
C LEU A 86 8.16 1.71 13.41
N VAL A 87 7.44 1.22 14.43
CA VAL A 87 7.37 1.89 15.75
C VAL A 87 8.72 1.82 16.49
N GLN A 88 9.49 0.76 16.29
CA GLN A 88 10.78 0.54 16.95
C GLN A 88 11.95 1.28 16.28
N ILE A 89 11.88 1.51 14.96
CA ILE A 89 12.88 2.24 14.16
C ILE A 89 13.24 3.63 14.75
N PRO A 90 12.30 4.55 15.03
CA PRO A 90 12.65 5.88 15.53
C PRO A 90 13.33 5.83 16.90
N ILE A 91 13.02 4.83 17.72
CA ILE A 91 13.61 4.70 19.06
C ILE A 91 15.07 4.24 18.94
N LEU A 92 15.33 3.22 18.14
CA LEU A 92 16.70 2.76 17.88
C LEU A 92 17.51 3.79 17.07
N ALA A 93 16.88 4.51 16.15
CA ALA A 93 17.51 5.64 15.47
C ALA A 93 17.93 6.71 16.47
N GLY A 94 17.04 7.11 17.40
CA GLY A 94 17.38 8.02 18.49
C GLY A 94 18.57 7.53 19.31
N ALA A 95 18.57 6.24 19.70
CA ALA A 95 19.66 5.63 20.45
C ALA A 95 20.99 5.64 19.68
N VAL A 96 20.99 5.40 18.37
CA VAL A 96 22.22 5.41 17.56
C VAL A 96 22.67 6.84 17.28
N PHE A 97 21.80 7.71 16.76
CA PHE A 97 22.20 9.05 16.31
C PHE A 97 22.50 10.00 17.47
N LEU A 98 21.70 10.02 18.53
CA LEU A 98 21.94 10.95 19.65
C LEU A 98 23.24 10.58 20.39
N VAL A 99 23.45 9.29 20.66
CA VAL A 99 24.65 8.83 21.37
C VAL A 99 25.89 8.95 20.50
N HIS A 100 25.76 8.77 19.18
CA HIS A 100 26.87 8.98 18.25
C HIS A 100 27.31 10.45 18.16
N LEU A 101 26.37 11.40 18.25
CA LEU A 101 26.68 12.82 18.33
C LEU A 101 27.42 13.19 19.63
N GLU A 102 27.09 12.52 20.74
CA GLU A 102 27.73 12.77 22.04
C GLU A 102 29.11 12.11 22.18
N GLN A 103 29.30 10.91 21.64
CA GLN A 103 30.51 10.10 21.86
C GLN A 103 31.56 10.24 20.74
N GLY A 104 31.20 10.77 19.57
CA GLY A 104 32.11 10.97 18.42
C GLY A 104 32.33 9.71 17.58
N LEU A 105 32.73 9.90 16.30
CA LEU A 105 32.79 8.85 15.27
C LEU A 105 33.70 7.62 15.55
N LEU A 106 34.59 7.70 16.55
CA LEU A 106 35.66 6.72 16.79
C LEU A 106 35.70 6.17 18.23
N SER A 107 34.70 6.48 19.05
CA SER A 107 34.59 5.86 20.38
C SER A 107 34.03 4.45 20.24
N ALA A 108 34.90 3.46 20.42
CA ALA A 108 34.55 2.04 20.42
C ALA A 108 33.79 1.70 21.72
N ASN A 109 32.50 2.05 21.75
CA ASN A 109 31.60 1.65 22.82
C ASN A 109 30.78 0.43 22.35
N GLN A 110 30.95 -0.71 23.03
CA GLN A 110 30.27 -1.97 22.68
C GLN A 110 28.73 -1.83 22.66
N SER A 111 28.17 -0.88 23.41
CA SER A 111 26.72 -0.63 23.42
C SER A 111 26.22 0.05 22.13
N LEU A 112 27.05 0.88 21.47
CA LEU A 112 26.69 1.56 20.23
C LEU A 112 26.67 0.58 19.06
N GLU A 113 27.71 -0.25 18.94
CA GLU A 113 27.81 -1.28 17.89
C GLU A 113 26.62 -2.24 17.95
N PHE A 114 26.26 -2.69 19.15
CA PHE A 114 25.10 -3.55 19.35
C PHE A 114 23.79 -2.84 18.95
N SER A 115 23.61 -1.58 19.33
CA SER A 115 22.40 -0.82 18.99
C SER A 115 22.29 -0.56 17.49
N ALA A 116 23.40 -0.25 16.82
CA ALA A 116 23.47 -0.09 15.37
C ALA A 116 23.19 -1.41 14.64
N LEU A 117 23.72 -2.53 15.14
CA LEU A 117 23.43 -3.86 14.61
C LEU A 117 21.93 -4.16 14.70
N VAL A 118 21.32 -3.99 15.88
CA VAL A 118 19.88 -4.24 16.08
C VAL A 118 19.06 -3.31 15.18
N PHE A 119 19.46 -2.05 15.02
CA PHE A 119 18.82 -1.11 14.11
C PHE A 119 18.83 -1.58 12.66
N VAL A 120 19.99 -1.99 12.14
CA VAL A 120 20.13 -2.50 10.76
C VAL A 120 19.33 -3.79 10.58
N LEU A 121 19.39 -4.71 11.52
CA LEU A 121 18.61 -5.95 11.50
C LEU A 121 17.10 -5.68 11.48
N LEU A 122 16.65 -4.67 12.24
CA LEU A 122 15.26 -4.24 12.24
C LEU A 122 14.84 -3.64 10.89
N LEU A 123 15.70 -2.87 10.24
CA LEU A 123 15.46 -2.38 8.87
C LEU A 123 15.34 -3.51 7.86
N ILE A 124 16.18 -4.55 7.98
CA ILE A 124 16.08 -5.76 7.15
C ILE A 124 14.70 -6.40 7.36
N VAL A 125 14.30 -6.65 8.61
CA VAL A 125 12.96 -7.23 8.90
C VAL A 125 11.84 -6.33 8.37
N PHE A 126 11.98 -5.01 8.45
CA PHE A 126 10.99 -4.06 7.91
C PHE A 126 10.85 -4.18 6.38
N VAL A 127 11.97 -4.25 5.65
CA VAL A 127 11.99 -4.33 4.17
C VAL A 127 11.53 -5.69 3.66
N PHE A 128 12.08 -6.78 4.21
CA PHE A 128 11.75 -8.14 3.78
C PHE A 128 10.40 -8.63 4.33
N GLY A 129 9.91 -8.03 5.41
CA GLY A 129 8.58 -8.26 5.96
C GLY A 129 8.46 -9.51 6.83
N PRO A 130 7.23 -10.04 7.00
CA PRO A 130 6.92 -10.99 8.05
C PRO A 130 7.60 -12.36 7.95
N GLY A 131 8.03 -12.83 6.78
CA GLY A 131 8.54 -14.19 6.59
C GLY A 131 7.42 -15.25 6.49
N GLU A 132 7.79 -16.48 6.14
CA GLU A 132 6.82 -17.56 5.85
C GLU A 132 6.16 -18.12 7.12
N TRP A 133 6.84 -18.04 8.27
CA TRP A 133 6.36 -18.50 9.58
C TRP A 133 5.81 -17.35 10.44
N SER A 134 5.19 -16.37 9.79
CA SER A 134 4.51 -15.27 10.46
C SER A 134 3.05 -15.60 10.79
N ALA A 135 2.59 -15.17 11.96
CA ALA A 135 1.16 -15.20 12.30
C ALA A 135 0.34 -14.31 11.34
N ASP A 136 0.93 -13.26 10.78
CA ASP A 136 0.32 -12.43 9.72
C ASP A 136 -0.18 -13.29 8.56
N ARG A 137 0.57 -14.32 8.14
CA ARG A 137 0.13 -15.21 7.07
C ARG A 137 -1.16 -15.94 7.45
N TYR A 138 -1.21 -16.57 8.62
CA TYR A 138 -2.39 -17.32 9.06
C TYR A 138 -3.64 -16.45 9.25
N VAL A 139 -3.46 -15.18 9.64
CA VAL A 139 -4.58 -14.25 9.89
C VAL A 139 -5.07 -13.56 8.60
N PHE A 140 -4.18 -13.33 7.63
CA PHE A 140 -4.51 -12.56 6.41
C PHE A 140 -4.57 -13.38 5.12
N GLU A 141 -4.15 -14.65 5.12
CA GLU A 141 -4.30 -15.55 3.96
C GLU A 141 -5.78 -15.98 3.87
N ARG A 142 -6.52 -15.29 2.99
CA ARG A 142 -7.93 -15.59 2.69
C ARG A 142 -8.04 -16.96 2.04
N GLU A 143 -9.09 -17.71 2.41
CA GLU A 143 -9.48 -18.96 1.78
C GLU A 143 -9.38 -18.90 0.24
N PRO A 144 -8.60 -19.78 -0.41
CA PRO A 144 -8.48 -19.83 -1.87
C PRO A 144 -9.81 -20.20 -2.56
N GLU A 145 -10.78 -20.73 -1.81
CA GLU A 145 -12.06 -21.20 -2.34
C GLU A 145 -12.98 -20.08 -2.88
N LEU A 146 -12.69 -18.81 -2.56
CA LEU A 146 -13.40 -17.64 -3.09
C LEU A 146 -12.73 -16.98 -4.32
N GLN A 147 -11.49 -17.35 -4.67
CA GLN A 147 -10.76 -16.74 -5.80
C GLN A 147 -10.95 -17.49 -7.12
N ASP A 148 -11.21 -18.80 -7.09
CA ASP A 148 -11.35 -19.62 -8.32
C ASP A 148 -12.78 -19.68 -8.87
N LYS A 149 -13.78 -19.23 -8.11
CA LYS A 149 -15.09 -18.95 -8.69
C LYS A 149 -15.05 -17.57 -9.31
N ALA A 150 -14.74 -17.52 -10.61
CA ALA A 150 -15.14 -16.39 -11.43
C ALA A 150 -16.58 -16.06 -11.04
N PRO A 151 -16.89 -14.80 -10.67
CA PRO A 151 -18.22 -14.45 -10.18
C PRO A 151 -19.22 -15.01 -11.19
N GLU A 152 -20.20 -15.75 -10.69
CA GLU A 152 -21.30 -16.26 -11.51
C GLU A 152 -22.03 -15.00 -12.00
N LEU A 153 -21.63 -14.49 -13.16
CA LEU A 153 -22.19 -13.30 -13.79
C LEU A 153 -23.59 -13.71 -14.26
N TRP A 154 -24.55 -13.73 -13.34
CA TRP A 154 -25.94 -14.17 -13.58
C TRP A 154 -26.64 -13.38 -14.69
N TRP A 155 -26.04 -12.26 -15.13
CA TRP A 155 -26.49 -11.40 -16.22
C TRP A 155 -25.81 -11.68 -17.56
N ARG A 156 -24.84 -12.62 -17.62
CA ARG A 156 -24.13 -12.98 -18.86
C ARG A 156 -24.74 -14.25 -19.43
N ASP A 157 -25.91 -14.11 -20.03
CA ASP A 157 -26.53 -15.17 -20.82
C ASP A 157 -25.72 -15.35 -22.13
N GLU A 158 -25.10 -16.52 -22.32
CA GLU A 158 -24.36 -16.85 -23.56
C GLU A 158 -25.26 -16.84 -24.81
N ASP A 159 -26.58 -16.80 -24.62
CA ASP A 159 -27.59 -16.70 -25.67
C ASP A 159 -27.56 -15.35 -26.41
N PHE A 160 -27.00 -14.29 -25.81
CA PHE A 160 -26.91 -12.96 -26.42
C PHE A 160 -25.78 -12.85 -27.48
N GLU A 161 -24.74 -13.71 -27.38
CA GLU A 161 -23.61 -13.69 -28.32
C GLU A 161 -23.87 -14.47 -29.62
N ARG A 162 -25.07 -15.04 -29.80
CA ARG A 162 -25.50 -15.60 -31.08
C ARG A 162 -25.61 -14.47 -32.11
N LYS A 163 -24.50 -14.22 -32.83
CA LYS A 163 -24.46 -13.31 -33.98
C LYS A 163 -25.60 -13.67 -34.96
N PRO A 164 -26.56 -12.78 -35.23
CA PRO A 164 -27.46 -12.98 -36.35
C PRO A 164 -26.63 -13.03 -37.65
N GLY A 165 -26.97 -13.98 -38.52
CA GLY A 165 -26.33 -14.14 -39.82
C GLY A 165 -26.48 -12.88 -40.69
N PRO A 166 -25.64 -12.70 -41.72
CA PRO A 166 -25.62 -11.47 -42.51
C PRO A 166 -26.95 -11.26 -43.25
N GLU A 167 -27.56 -10.09 -43.03
CA GLU A 167 -28.72 -9.61 -43.79
C GLU A 167 -28.30 -9.17 -45.20
N PRO A 168 -29.18 -9.29 -46.22
CA PRO A 168 -28.88 -8.84 -47.57
C PRO A 168 -28.99 -7.31 -47.67
N THR A 169 -27.96 -6.70 -48.24
CA THR A 169 -27.87 -5.27 -48.53
C THR A 169 -28.82 -4.87 -49.67
N GLU A 170 -29.71 -3.89 -49.41
CA GLU A 170 -30.38 -3.11 -50.44
C GLU A 170 -29.80 -1.69 -50.54
N ASN A 171 -29.62 -1.27 -51.80
CA ASN A 171 -28.97 -0.05 -52.23
C ASN A 171 -29.94 1.13 -52.41
N GLY A 172 -29.41 2.35 -52.28
CA GLY A 172 -29.94 3.59 -52.88
C GLY A 172 -30.26 4.66 -51.82
N GLY A 173 -29.89 5.94 -51.93
CA GLY A 173 -29.26 6.72 -53.00
C GLY A 173 -29.72 8.19 -52.88
N GLY A 174 -28.78 9.13 -52.66
CA GLY A 174 -28.91 10.57 -52.94
C GLY A 174 -29.77 11.43 -51.99
N VAL A 175 -29.63 12.76 -51.83
CA VAL A 175 -28.77 13.83 -52.38
C VAL A 175 -28.85 15.05 -51.41
N ALA A 176 -27.69 15.70 -51.20
CA ALA A 176 -27.34 17.11 -50.89
C ALA A 176 -28.28 18.11 -50.15
N VAL A 177 -27.74 18.98 -49.28
CA VAL A 177 -27.23 20.37 -49.56
C VAL A 177 -26.97 21.15 -48.24
N ALA A 178 -25.77 21.77 -48.16
CA ALA A 178 -25.31 22.97 -47.46
C ALA A 178 -25.98 23.53 -46.18
N SER A 179 -25.16 23.95 -45.20
CA SER A 179 -24.73 25.38 -45.05
C SER A 179 -23.90 25.61 -43.77
N ALA A 180 -22.94 26.53 -43.89
CA ALA A 180 -22.02 26.93 -42.84
C ALA A 180 -22.64 27.93 -41.84
N SER A 181 -22.17 27.92 -40.58
CA SER A 181 -21.99 29.16 -39.81
C SER A 181 -20.98 28.99 -38.68
N ALA A 182 -20.04 29.93 -38.65
CA ALA A 182 -18.95 30.03 -37.69
C ALA A 182 -19.45 30.75 -36.43
N THR A 183 -19.55 30.04 -35.32
CA THR A 183 -19.58 30.68 -34.00
C THR A 183 -18.91 29.75 -32.99
N SER A 184 -17.87 30.28 -32.33
CA SER A 184 -17.12 29.69 -31.22
C SER A 184 -16.10 28.58 -31.52
N THR A 185 -14.99 28.91 -32.18
CA THR A 185 -13.82 28.01 -32.33
C THR A 185 -13.17 27.58 -31.00
N LYS A 186 -13.67 28.03 -29.83
CA LYS A 186 -13.20 27.58 -28.51
C LYS A 186 -14.22 26.72 -27.76
N GLU A 187 -15.51 27.04 -27.82
CA GLU A 187 -16.55 26.16 -27.27
C GLU A 187 -16.79 24.97 -28.20
N VAL A 188 -16.75 25.17 -29.52
CA VAL A 188 -16.82 24.09 -30.52
C VAL A 188 -15.58 23.20 -30.47
N LEU A 189 -14.41 23.70 -30.03
CA LEU A 189 -13.22 22.85 -29.86
C LEU A 189 -13.30 22.01 -28.58
N ALA A 190 -13.87 22.56 -27.51
CA ALA A 190 -14.12 21.81 -26.28
C ALA A 190 -15.23 20.75 -26.48
N GLU A 191 -16.30 21.11 -27.20
CA GLU A 191 -17.38 20.18 -27.57
C GLU A 191 -16.89 19.12 -28.57
N ARG A 192 -16.09 19.49 -29.59
CA ARG A 192 -15.55 18.50 -30.56
C ARG A 192 -14.51 17.56 -29.98
N VAL A 193 -13.71 18.00 -29.01
CA VAL A 193 -12.77 17.10 -28.29
C VAL A 193 -13.53 16.10 -27.42
N ASP A 194 -14.77 16.42 -27.06
CA ASP A 194 -15.65 15.54 -26.30
C ASP A 194 -16.46 14.57 -27.20
N GLU A 195 -16.40 14.74 -28.52
CA GLU A 195 -17.16 13.97 -29.51
C GLU A 195 -16.27 13.16 -30.45
N GLU A 196 -14.94 13.33 -30.44
CA GLU A 196 -14.07 12.58 -31.34
C GLU A 196 -14.16 11.08 -31.03
N PRO A 197 -14.70 10.27 -31.96
CA PRO A 197 -14.72 8.84 -31.77
C PRO A 197 -13.30 8.33 -31.77
N CYS A 198 -13.09 7.27 -31.01
CA CYS A 198 -11.90 6.46 -31.07
C CYS A 198 -11.57 6.11 -32.53
N ALA A 199 -10.29 5.89 -32.85
CA ALA A 199 -9.88 5.39 -34.18
C ALA A 199 -10.60 4.09 -34.60
N CYS A 200 -11.15 3.37 -33.63
CA CYS A 200 -11.98 2.19 -33.76
C CYS A 200 -13.46 2.46 -34.14
N GLY A 201 -13.88 3.73 -34.18
CA GLY A 201 -15.25 4.18 -34.50
C GLY A 201 -16.18 4.34 -33.30
N HIS A 202 -15.75 4.01 -32.08
CA HIS A 202 -16.56 4.12 -30.86
C HIS A 202 -16.61 5.54 -30.31
N ASP A 203 -17.80 6.01 -29.97
CA ASP A 203 -17.99 7.24 -29.19
C ASP A 203 -17.82 6.99 -27.68
N LEU A 204 -17.76 8.06 -26.88
CA LEU A 204 -17.63 7.98 -25.42
C LEU A 204 -18.81 7.30 -24.72
N THR A 205 -19.95 7.17 -25.40
CA THR A 205 -21.17 6.56 -24.86
C THR A 205 -21.34 5.08 -25.24
N HIS A 206 -20.43 4.56 -26.05
CA HIS A 206 -20.51 3.19 -26.55
C HIS A 206 -20.32 2.19 -25.40
N PRO A 207 -21.09 1.08 -25.33
CA PRO A 207 -21.02 0.10 -24.25
C PRO A 207 -19.64 -0.53 -24.03
N ARG A 208 -18.76 -0.48 -25.03
CA ARG A 208 -17.35 -0.97 -24.97
C ARG A 208 -16.34 0.10 -24.54
N VAL A 209 -16.80 1.25 -24.04
CA VAL A 209 -15.94 2.27 -23.43
C VAL A 209 -16.03 2.15 -21.93
N ALA A 210 -14.95 1.66 -21.33
CA ALA A 210 -14.84 1.51 -19.89
C ALA A 210 -14.47 2.85 -19.24
N VAL A 211 -15.03 3.10 -18.06
CA VAL A 211 -14.79 4.30 -17.27
C VAL A 211 -14.10 3.90 -15.98
N GLU A 212 -12.85 4.33 -15.81
CA GLU A 212 -12.05 3.97 -14.64
C GLU A 212 -11.73 5.20 -13.77
N PRO A 213 -12.13 5.20 -12.49
CA PRO A 213 -11.81 6.27 -11.56
C PRO A 213 -10.37 6.13 -11.06
N GLN A 214 -9.58 7.21 -11.21
CA GLN A 214 -8.22 7.29 -10.71
C GLN A 214 -8.20 8.05 -9.38
N TYR A 215 -7.69 7.40 -8.34
CA TYR A 215 -7.60 7.98 -7.00
C TYR A 215 -6.24 8.65 -6.77
N GLY A 216 -6.22 9.59 -5.82
CA GLY A 216 -4.99 10.26 -5.42
C GLY A 216 -4.07 9.37 -4.57
N TRP A 217 -2.87 9.87 -4.30
CA TRP A 217 -1.91 9.23 -3.40
C TRP A 217 -2.45 9.05 -1.97
N SER A 218 -3.42 9.88 -1.55
CA SER A 218 -4.08 9.79 -0.24
C SER A 218 -5.21 8.76 -0.17
N ALA A 219 -5.49 8.01 -1.24
CA ALA A 219 -6.62 7.07 -1.28
C ALA A 219 -6.54 6.00 -0.20
N GLY A 220 -5.33 5.47 0.05
CA GLY A 220 -5.10 4.44 1.07
C GLY A 220 -5.54 4.87 2.47
N PHE A 221 -5.37 6.15 2.84
CA PHE A 221 -5.79 6.69 4.13
C PHE A 221 -7.32 6.63 4.30
N PHE A 222 -8.08 7.02 3.26
CA PHE A 222 -9.54 7.02 3.30
C PHE A 222 -10.11 5.60 3.32
N PHE A 223 -9.54 4.69 2.51
CA PHE A 223 -9.95 3.28 2.54
C PHE A 223 -9.68 2.60 3.88
N MET A 224 -8.59 2.96 4.57
CA MET A 224 -8.30 2.48 5.93
C MET A 224 -9.37 2.90 6.96
N LEU A 225 -9.95 4.10 6.79
CA LEU A 225 -11.03 4.61 7.63
C LEU A 225 -12.42 4.10 7.20
N GLY A 226 -12.51 3.23 6.19
CA GLY A 226 -13.78 2.75 5.65
C GLY A 226 -14.59 3.82 4.91
N VAL A 227 -13.94 4.91 4.48
CA VAL A 227 -14.58 6.03 3.76
C VAL A 227 -14.12 6.02 2.30
N SER A 228 -15.04 6.30 1.36
CA SER A 228 -14.71 6.42 -0.06
C SER A 228 -13.73 7.58 -0.32
N ALA A 229 -12.55 7.25 -0.86
CA ALA A 229 -11.52 8.23 -1.20
C ALA A 229 -11.99 9.24 -2.28
N PRO A 230 -11.52 10.50 -2.26
CA PRO A 230 -11.83 11.46 -3.30
C PRO A 230 -11.21 11.04 -4.65
N LEU A 231 -12.01 11.03 -5.71
CA LEU A 231 -11.54 10.79 -7.09
C LEU A 231 -10.70 11.98 -7.55
N ARG A 232 -9.54 11.71 -8.16
CA ARG A 232 -8.64 12.73 -8.70
C ARG A 232 -8.94 13.03 -10.17
N GLU A 233 -9.20 11.98 -10.95
CA GLU A 233 -9.58 12.08 -12.36
C GLU A 233 -10.36 10.84 -12.79
N VAL A 234 -11.11 10.95 -13.89
CA VAL A 234 -11.82 9.84 -14.54
C VAL A 234 -11.24 9.66 -15.94
N VAL A 235 -10.90 8.42 -16.27
CA VAL A 235 -10.31 8.05 -17.56
C VAL A 235 -11.29 7.17 -18.33
N PHE A 236 -11.57 7.56 -19.57
CA PHE A 236 -12.36 6.80 -20.53
C PHE A 236 -11.41 6.11 -21.49
N TYR A 237 -11.48 4.79 -21.59
CA TYR A 237 -10.70 4.02 -22.56
C TYR A 237 -11.59 3.02 -23.30
N CYS A 238 -11.27 2.79 -24.56
CA CYS A 238 -11.98 1.81 -25.36
C CYS A 238 -11.41 0.41 -25.08
N GLU A 239 -12.27 -0.55 -24.75
CA GLU A 239 -11.86 -1.93 -24.47
C GLU A 239 -11.39 -2.67 -25.73
N GLU A 240 -11.85 -2.26 -26.91
CA GLU A 240 -11.54 -2.94 -28.17
C GLU A 240 -10.16 -2.59 -28.72
N CYS A 241 -9.71 -1.35 -28.56
CA CYS A 241 -8.41 -0.91 -29.06
C CYS A 241 -7.42 -0.46 -27.97
N GLY A 242 -7.85 -0.37 -26.71
CA GLY A 242 -7.03 0.06 -25.58
C GLY A 242 -6.64 1.55 -25.59
N THR A 243 -7.18 2.36 -26.50
CA THR A 243 -6.85 3.79 -26.59
C THR A 243 -7.57 4.56 -25.48
N VAL A 244 -6.83 5.45 -24.81
CA VAL A 244 -7.42 6.42 -23.87
C VAL A 244 -8.09 7.53 -24.68
N MET A 245 -9.42 7.61 -24.60
CA MET A 245 -10.23 8.55 -25.37
C MET A 245 -10.27 9.92 -24.69
N LYS A 246 -10.52 9.95 -23.37
CA LYS A 246 -10.65 11.20 -22.62
C LYS A 246 -10.20 11.04 -21.17
N ARG A 247 -9.53 12.06 -20.65
CA ARG A 247 -9.26 12.22 -19.22
C ARG A 247 -9.93 13.50 -18.75
N THR A 248 -10.82 13.40 -17.76
CA THR A 248 -11.51 14.57 -17.22
C THR A 248 -11.33 14.70 -15.72
N ARG A 249 -11.22 15.95 -15.29
CA ARG A 249 -11.19 16.38 -13.88
C ARG A 249 -12.39 17.25 -13.53
N ASP A 250 -13.40 17.25 -14.39
CA ASP A 250 -14.62 18.03 -14.21
C ASP A 250 -15.33 17.58 -12.92
N PRO A 251 -15.60 18.50 -11.97
CA PRO A 251 -16.31 18.21 -10.73
C PRO A 251 -17.67 17.52 -10.93
N GLU A 252 -18.39 17.79 -12.01
CA GLU A 252 -19.69 17.16 -12.28
C GLU A 252 -19.53 15.70 -12.69
N VAL A 253 -18.55 15.41 -13.57
CA VAL A 253 -18.25 14.05 -14.02
C VAL A 253 -17.69 13.21 -12.88
N LEU A 254 -16.82 13.79 -12.05
CA LEU A 254 -16.28 13.12 -10.86
C LEU A 254 -17.39 12.70 -9.88
N ARG A 255 -18.45 13.52 -9.73
CA ARG A 255 -19.61 13.16 -8.89
C ARG A 255 -20.44 12.03 -9.49
N ARG A 256 -20.64 12.04 -10.82
CA ARG A 256 -21.41 10.99 -11.53
C ARG A 256 -20.78 9.61 -11.38
N TYR A 257 -19.46 9.54 -11.44
CA TYR A 257 -18.71 8.27 -11.37
C TYR A 257 -18.15 7.98 -9.97
N ARG A 258 -18.59 8.72 -8.95
CA ARG A 258 -18.31 8.39 -7.55
C ARG A 258 -19.21 7.24 -7.13
N TRP A 259 -18.76 6.00 -7.39
CA TRP A 259 -19.45 4.81 -6.92
C TRP A 259 -19.50 4.82 -5.38
N HIS A 260 -20.72 5.00 -4.85
CA HIS A 260 -21.13 5.02 -3.43
C HIS A 260 -20.82 6.29 -2.62
N THR A 261 -21.76 7.24 -2.58
CA THR A 261 -22.73 7.51 -1.47
C THR A 261 -23.41 8.87 -1.70
N SER A 262 -24.74 8.85 -1.84
CA SER A 262 -25.63 9.93 -1.39
C SER A 262 -25.63 10.02 0.13
#